data_AF-A0A1I5EHX1-F1
#
_entry.id   AF-A0A1I5EHX1-F1
#
_cell.length_a   1.000
_cell.length_b   1.000
_cell.length_c   1.000
_cell.angle_alpha   90.00
_cell.angle_beta   90.00
_cell.angle_gamma   90.00
#
_symmetry.space_group_name_H-M   'P 1'
#
loop_
_entity.id
_entity.type
_entity.pdbx_description
1 polymer ?
#
loop_
_entity_poly.entity_id
_entity_poly.type
_entity_poly.pdbx_seq_one_letter_code
_entity_poly.pdbx_strand_id
1 'polypeptide(L)'
;MTSKNMALNGQGLTYAQNQTSGILVNGLPIELVSQWIEIWTKQSFAVSVSNELRRQYYRNDAEFSLAMRKAGYVPVRTKKLTGKEQRFWLYRVTGNDKGVSTYKDNKINKFNPFVQYSKRPIRTFERIAVDGQWLYVYADHIRFLTKKRHRVEGVRVQGYTAKGIELREVK
;
A
#
# COMPACT_ATOMS: atom_id res chain seq x y z
N MET A 1 -52.34 -11.04 -34.10
CA MET A 1 -52.48 -9.72 -33.49
C MET A 1 -52.10 -9.81 -32.01
N THR A 2 -50.92 -9.28 -31.69
CA THR A 2 -50.48 -8.64 -30.44
C THR A 2 -51.17 -9.00 -29.11
N SER A 3 -50.48 -9.79 -28.28
CA SER A 3 -50.67 -9.78 -26.82
C SER A 3 -49.95 -8.56 -26.24
N LYS A 4 -50.70 -7.65 -25.61
CA LYS A 4 -50.18 -6.48 -24.88
C LYS A 4 -49.71 -6.93 -23.50
N ASN A 5 -48.41 -6.89 -23.26
CA ASN A 5 -47.84 -6.93 -21.91
C ASN A 5 -48.24 -5.64 -21.17
N MET A 6 -49.15 -5.74 -20.20
CA MET A 6 -49.40 -4.66 -19.25
C MET A 6 -48.30 -4.68 -18.20
N ALA A 7 -47.37 -3.73 -18.29
CA ALA A 7 -46.39 -3.47 -17.25
C ALA A 7 -47.11 -3.04 -15.96
N LEU A 8 -46.89 -3.78 -14.88
CA LEU A 8 -47.19 -3.33 -13.53
C LEU A 8 -46.32 -2.09 -13.26
N ASN A 9 -46.92 -0.91 -13.36
CA ASN A 9 -46.36 0.34 -12.89
C ASN A 9 -46.18 0.25 -11.37
N GLY A 10 -45.01 -0.23 -10.94
CA GLY A 10 -44.53 -0.12 -9.59
C GLY A 10 -44.47 1.36 -9.22
N GLN A 11 -45.41 1.73 -8.35
CA GLN A 11 -45.55 3.05 -7.77
C GLN A 11 -44.19 3.57 -7.32
N GLY A 12 -43.82 4.75 -7.80
CA GLY A 12 -42.66 5.47 -7.29
C GLY A 12 -42.82 5.61 -5.78
N LEU A 13 -41.98 4.90 -5.03
CA LEU A 13 -41.81 5.13 -3.61
C LEU A 13 -41.25 6.55 -3.52
N THR A 14 -42.13 7.50 -3.23
CA THR A 14 -41.74 8.80 -2.72
C THR A 14 -40.90 8.54 -1.48
N TYR A 15 -39.59 8.71 -1.59
CA TYR A 15 -38.75 8.83 -0.40
C TYR A 15 -39.26 10.07 0.33
N ALA A 16 -40.08 9.84 1.36
CA ALA A 16 -40.47 10.87 2.30
C ALA A 16 -39.19 11.60 2.71
N GLN A 17 -39.09 12.90 2.41
CA GLN A 17 -38.10 13.78 3.00
C GLN A 17 -38.41 13.84 4.50
N ASN A 18 -37.99 12.80 5.23
CA ASN A 18 -38.24 12.67 6.64
C ASN A 18 -37.41 13.72 7.38
N GLN A 19 -38.09 14.39 8.30
CA GLN A 19 -37.67 15.48 9.19
C GLN A 19 -36.45 15.10 10.06
N THR A 20 -35.29 14.91 9.44
CA THR A 20 -34.02 14.58 10.12
C THR A 20 -33.02 15.73 10.08
N SER A 21 -33.43 16.86 9.49
CA SER A 21 -32.66 18.10 9.43
C SER A 21 -32.32 18.59 10.84
N GLY A 22 -31.02 18.51 11.19
CA GLY A 22 -30.49 18.96 12.48
C GLY A 22 -30.06 17.86 13.45
N ILE A 23 -30.37 16.58 13.20
CA ILE A 23 -29.88 15.48 14.04
C ILE A 23 -28.40 15.21 13.72
N LEU A 24 -27.57 15.17 14.77
CA LEU A 24 -26.14 14.91 14.69
C LEU A 24 -25.79 13.53 15.27
N VAL A 25 -25.02 12.75 14.50
CA VAL A 25 -24.39 11.50 14.94
C VAL A 25 -22.90 11.77 15.12
N ASN A 26 -22.41 11.72 16.37
CA ASN A 26 -21.02 12.07 16.70
C ASN A 26 -20.59 13.46 16.17
N GLY A 27 -21.53 14.41 16.09
CA GLY A 27 -21.27 15.76 15.53
C GLY A 27 -21.33 15.86 14.01
N LEU A 28 -21.71 14.79 13.30
CA LEU A 28 -21.93 14.77 11.85
C LEU A 28 -23.43 14.74 11.52
N PRO A 29 -23.90 15.39 10.44
CA PRO A 29 -25.30 15.31 10.02
C PRO A 29 -25.74 13.87 9.75
N ILE A 30 -26.88 13.45 10.29
CA ILE A 30 -27.39 12.08 10.09
C ILE A 30 -27.62 11.75 8.61
N GLU A 31 -28.03 12.73 7.82
CA GLU A 31 -28.25 12.59 6.38
C GLU A 31 -26.95 12.37 5.60
N LEU A 32 -25.83 12.90 6.11
CA LEU A 32 -24.50 12.65 5.56
C LEU A 32 -24.07 11.22 5.88
N VAL A 33 -24.30 10.80 7.13
CA VAL A 33 -23.92 9.47 7.63
C VAL A 33 -24.75 8.37 6.95
N SER A 34 -26.02 8.61 6.65
CA SER A 34 -26.88 7.61 5.99
C SER A 34 -26.52 7.37 4.52
N GLN A 35 -25.76 8.27 3.89
CA GLN A 35 -25.42 8.22 2.47
C GLN A 35 -23.96 7.85 2.18
N TRP A 36 -23.10 7.78 3.19
CA TRP A 36 -21.72 7.37 2.98
C TRP A 36 -21.60 5.86 2.73
N ILE A 37 -20.47 5.44 2.17
CA ILE A 37 -20.21 4.02 1.93
C ILE A 37 -19.31 3.51 3.04
N GLU A 38 -19.78 2.50 3.78
CA GLU A 38 -19.02 1.80 4.80
C GLU A 38 -18.27 0.60 4.20
N ILE A 39 -17.02 0.43 4.62
CA ILE A 39 -16.12 -0.62 4.17
C ILE A 39 -15.57 -1.31 5.41
N TRP A 40 -16.01 -2.54 5.63
CA TRP A 40 -15.61 -3.34 6.79
C TRP A 40 -14.15 -3.79 6.69
N THR A 41 -13.47 -3.79 7.83
CA THR A 41 -12.12 -4.36 8.01
C THR A 41 -12.15 -5.42 9.10
N LYS A 42 -11.02 -6.10 9.35
CA LYS A 42 -10.95 -7.16 10.38
C LYS A 42 -11.18 -6.66 11.82
N GLN A 43 -10.95 -5.38 12.09
CA GLN A 43 -10.94 -4.81 13.45
C GLN A 43 -11.76 -3.52 13.58
N SER A 44 -12.13 -2.88 12.47
CA SER A 44 -12.88 -1.62 12.42
C SER A 44 -13.60 -1.46 11.07
N PHE A 45 -14.07 -0.26 10.74
CA PHE A 45 -14.62 0.06 9.43
C PHE A 45 -14.09 1.41 8.93
N ALA A 46 -13.93 1.51 7.61
CA ALA A 46 -13.57 2.72 6.91
C ALA A 46 -14.80 3.28 6.19
N VAL A 47 -14.89 4.60 6.09
CA VAL A 47 -15.98 5.29 5.39
C VAL A 47 -15.44 6.07 4.20
N SER A 48 -16.19 6.01 3.10
CA SER A 48 -15.95 6.77 1.89
C SER A 48 -17.10 7.74 1.68
N VAL A 49 -16.75 9.01 1.52
CA VAL A 49 -17.73 10.09 1.29
C VAL A 49 -17.42 10.73 -0.05
N SER A 50 -18.40 10.74 -0.97
CA SER A 50 -18.22 11.36 -2.29
C SER A 50 -17.96 12.86 -2.16
N ASN A 51 -17.29 13.45 -3.15
CA ASN A 51 -17.05 14.90 -3.15
C ASN A 51 -18.37 15.68 -3.19
N GLU A 52 -19.33 15.23 -4.00
CA GLU A 52 -20.65 15.85 -4.14
C GLU A 52 -21.39 15.92 -2.81
N LEU A 53 -21.44 14.79 -2.10
CA LEU A 53 -22.11 14.70 -0.81
C LEU A 53 -21.42 15.59 0.23
N ARG A 54 -20.08 15.65 0.25
CA ARG A 54 -19.34 16.56 1.16
C ARG A 54 -19.68 18.03 0.93
N ARG A 55 -19.85 18.44 -0.32
CA ARG A 55 -20.10 19.83 -0.70
C ARG A 55 -21.53 20.30 -0.40
N GLN A 56 -22.46 19.38 -0.18
CA GLN A 56 -23.80 19.70 0.30
C GLN A 56 -23.80 20.14 1.77
N TYR A 57 -22.94 19.55 2.61
CA TYR A 57 -22.95 19.78 4.06
C TYR A 57 -21.81 20.67 4.57
N TYR A 58 -20.72 20.82 3.83
CA TYR A 58 -19.55 21.61 4.25
C TYR A 58 -19.10 22.55 3.13
N ARG A 59 -18.71 23.78 3.52
CA ARG A 59 -18.26 24.79 2.57
C ARG A 59 -16.97 24.38 1.88
N ASN A 60 -16.08 23.73 2.62
CA ASN A 60 -14.79 23.29 2.13
C ASN A 60 -14.35 21.94 2.74
N ASP A 61 -13.35 21.32 2.10
CA ASP A 61 -12.80 20.03 2.56
C ASP A 61 -12.09 20.14 3.93
N ALA A 62 -11.68 21.35 4.35
CA ALA A 62 -11.03 21.56 5.63
C ALA A 62 -12.02 21.49 6.80
N GLU A 63 -13.21 22.11 6.66
CA GLU A 63 -14.32 22.03 7.60
C GLU A 63 -14.80 20.59 7.74
N PHE A 64 -15.01 19.90 6.62
CA PHE A 64 -15.34 18.47 6.63
C PHE A 64 -14.26 17.65 7.36
N SER A 65 -12.98 17.90 7.06
CA SER A 65 -11.87 17.19 7.69
C SER A 65 -11.81 17.43 9.20
N LEU A 66 -12.12 18.65 9.65
CA LEU A 66 -12.19 19.00 11.06
C LEU A 66 -13.37 18.29 11.75
N ALA A 67 -14.53 18.25 11.11
CA ALA A 67 -15.71 17.56 11.61
C ALA A 67 -15.46 16.05 11.77
N MET A 68 -14.87 15.40 10.77
CA MET A 68 -14.50 13.99 10.84
C MET A 68 -13.51 13.70 11.97
N ARG A 69 -12.50 14.55 12.18
CA ARG A 69 -11.56 14.40 13.31
C ARG A 69 -12.24 14.56 14.66
N LYS A 70 -13.13 15.55 14.81
CA LYS A 70 -13.94 15.74 16.03
C LYS A 70 -14.85 14.54 16.31
N ALA A 71 -15.38 13.92 15.26
CA ALA A 71 -16.17 12.69 15.33
C ALA A 71 -15.32 11.43 15.62
N GLY A 72 -13.99 11.55 15.72
CA GLY A 72 -13.08 10.45 16.05
C GLY A 72 -12.57 9.65 14.86
N TYR A 73 -12.71 10.16 13.63
CA TYR A 73 -12.19 9.53 12.43
C TYR A 73 -10.77 10.02 12.08
N VAL A 74 -9.96 9.13 11.53
CA VAL A 74 -8.60 9.42 11.05
C VAL A 74 -8.53 9.30 9.52
N PRO A 75 -7.95 10.29 8.81
CA PRO A 75 -7.84 10.22 7.36
C PRO A 75 -6.79 9.18 6.96
N VAL A 76 -7.15 8.28 6.06
CA VAL A 76 -6.27 7.24 5.51
C VAL A 76 -6.25 7.32 3.99
N ARG A 77 -5.06 7.33 3.39
CA ARG A 77 -4.91 7.16 1.95
C ARG A 77 -4.76 5.69 1.63
N THR A 78 -5.65 5.17 0.79
CA THR A 78 -5.74 3.74 0.51
C THR A 78 -5.27 3.39 -0.89
N LYS A 79 -4.40 4.21 -1.52
CA LYS A 79 -3.75 3.86 -2.81
C LYS A 79 -3.22 2.42 -2.80
N LYS A 80 -2.79 1.94 -1.63
CA LYS A 80 -2.48 0.53 -1.39
C LYS A 80 -3.67 -0.38 -1.70
N LEU A 81 -4.85 -0.20 -1.08
CA LEU A 81 -6.07 -1.02 -1.21
C LEU A 81 -6.70 -1.15 -2.60
N THR A 82 -7.02 -0.03 -3.22
CA THR A 82 -7.95 0.02 -4.35
C THR A 82 -7.23 0.25 -5.67
N GLY A 83 -5.90 0.40 -5.64
CA GLY A 83 -5.09 0.77 -6.81
C GLY A 83 -5.34 2.20 -7.33
N LYS A 84 -6.32 2.92 -6.77
CA LYS A 84 -6.67 4.31 -7.09
C LYS A 84 -6.35 5.20 -5.89
N GLU A 85 -5.87 6.42 -6.14
CA GLU A 85 -5.65 7.39 -5.06
C GLU A 85 -6.99 7.94 -4.60
N GLN A 86 -7.58 7.27 -3.60
CA GLN A 86 -8.82 7.67 -2.96
C GLN A 86 -8.59 7.87 -1.45
N ARG A 87 -9.26 8.86 -0.87
CA ARG A 87 -9.20 9.19 0.55
C ARG A 87 -10.36 8.53 1.28
N PHE A 88 -10.05 7.79 2.34
CA PHE A 88 -11.02 7.14 3.21
C PHE A 88 -10.82 7.63 4.65
N TRP A 89 -11.82 7.42 5.50
CA TRP A 89 -11.77 7.79 6.90
C TRP A 89 -12.00 6.57 7.78
N LEU A 90 -11.10 6.29 8.71
CA LEU A 90 -11.20 5.13 9.60
C LEU A 90 -11.80 5.57 10.94
N TYR A 91 -12.84 4.90 11.44
CA TYR A 91 -13.41 5.21 12.75
C TYR A 91 -12.55 4.62 13.87
N ARG A 92 -12.07 5.48 14.78
CA ARG A 92 -11.29 5.20 16.00
C ARG A 92 -10.17 4.16 15.87
N VAL A 93 -8.94 4.61 16.13
CA VAL A 93 -7.75 3.76 16.23
C VAL A 93 -7.86 2.86 17.47
N THR A 94 -8.24 1.60 17.30
CA THR A 94 -8.13 0.57 18.35
C THR A 94 -6.75 -0.08 18.24
N GLY A 95 -5.76 0.56 18.86
CA GLY A 95 -4.39 0.07 18.87
C GLY A 95 -3.66 0.31 17.55
N ASN A 96 -2.57 -0.42 17.33
CA ASN A 96 -1.62 -0.24 16.23
C ASN A 96 -2.24 -0.65 14.87
N ASP A 97 -3.41 -0.09 14.52
CA ASP A 97 -4.15 -0.32 13.30
C ASP A 97 -3.25 0.09 12.14
N LYS A 98 -2.69 -0.91 11.45
CA LYS A 98 -1.75 -0.75 10.33
C LYS A 98 -2.44 -0.22 9.06
N GLY A 99 -3.36 0.73 9.23
CA GLY A 99 -4.23 1.23 8.19
C GLY A 99 -5.02 0.12 7.50
N VAL A 100 -5.83 0.52 6.54
CA VAL A 100 -6.52 -0.43 5.70
C VAL A 100 -5.49 -1.10 4.78
N SER A 101 -5.25 -2.39 4.97
CA SER A 101 -4.29 -3.21 4.21
C SER A 101 -4.97 -3.91 3.02
N THR A 102 -4.26 -4.01 1.90
CA THR A 102 -4.70 -4.78 0.74
C THR A 102 -4.90 -6.25 1.07
N TYR A 103 -5.81 -6.92 0.35
CA TYR A 103 -5.84 -8.39 0.30
C TYR A 103 -4.58 -8.98 -0.37
N LYS A 104 -3.92 -8.20 -1.24
CA LYS A 104 -2.68 -8.58 -1.91
C LYS A 104 -1.52 -7.71 -1.45
N ASP A 105 -0.47 -8.34 -0.95
CA ASP A 105 0.81 -7.67 -0.73
C ASP A 105 1.27 -7.04 -2.05
N ASN A 106 1.24 -5.71 -2.14
CA ASN A 106 1.95 -5.01 -3.20
C ASN A 106 3.44 -5.25 -2.93
N LYS A 107 4.01 -6.23 -3.62
CA LYS A 107 5.47 -6.45 -3.69
C LYS A 107 6.06 -5.19 -4.33
N ILE A 108 6.39 -4.20 -3.50
CA ILE A 108 7.26 -3.10 -3.89
C ILE A 108 8.46 -3.76 -4.56
N ASN A 109 8.74 -3.34 -5.80
CA ASN A 109 9.78 -3.86 -6.69
C ASN A 109 10.89 -4.54 -5.90
N LYS A 110 10.91 -5.88 -5.94
CA LYS A 110 11.91 -6.67 -5.25
C LYS A 110 13.27 -6.24 -5.81
N PHE A 111 14.00 -5.42 -5.05
CA PHE A 111 15.36 -5.06 -5.41
C PHE A 111 16.14 -6.38 -5.44
N ASN A 112 16.49 -6.83 -6.64
CA ASN A 112 17.29 -8.02 -6.83
C ASN A 112 18.76 -7.58 -6.75
N PRO A 113 19.46 -7.80 -5.62
CA PRO A 113 20.84 -7.41 -5.50
C PRO A 113 21.68 -8.16 -6.53
N PHE A 114 22.63 -7.45 -7.15
CA PHE A 114 23.65 -8.03 -8.02
C PHE A 114 25.02 -7.57 -7.54
N VAL A 115 26.06 -8.30 -7.95
CA VAL A 115 27.44 -8.02 -7.58
C VAL A 115 28.25 -7.86 -8.85
N GLN A 116 28.90 -6.71 -8.98
CA GLN A 116 29.83 -6.44 -10.08
C GLN A 116 31.21 -7.02 -9.76
N TYR A 117 31.78 -7.71 -10.73
CA TYR A 117 33.12 -8.26 -10.65
C TYR A 117 33.92 -8.01 -11.94
N SER A 118 35.23 -8.11 -11.86
CA SER A 118 36.12 -8.17 -13.02
C SER A 118 37.21 -9.21 -12.80
N LYS A 119 37.74 -9.75 -13.90
CA LYS A 119 38.92 -10.62 -13.89
C LYS A 119 40.23 -9.84 -13.89
N ARG A 120 40.17 -8.55 -14.24
CA ARG A 120 41.31 -7.64 -14.28
C ARG A 120 41.28 -6.70 -13.07
N PRO A 121 42.43 -6.21 -12.62
CA PRO A 121 42.50 -5.24 -11.54
C PRO A 121 41.80 -3.94 -11.94
N ILE A 122 40.83 -3.51 -11.14
CA ILE A 122 40.15 -2.22 -11.25
C ILE A 122 40.37 -1.48 -9.93
N ARG A 123 40.72 -0.19 -10.00
CA ARG A 123 41.10 0.63 -8.84
C ARG A 123 40.04 0.64 -7.71
N THR A 124 38.76 0.57 -8.05
CA THR A 124 37.63 0.60 -7.09
C THR A 124 37.17 -0.79 -6.63
N PHE A 125 37.86 -1.84 -7.07
CA PHE A 125 37.50 -3.23 -6.80
C PHE A 125 38.54 -3.87 -5.89
N GLU A 126 38.09 -4.68 -4.94
CA GLU A 126 38.95 -5.44 -4.04
C GLU A 126 39.13 -6.86 -4.55
N ARG A 127 40.35 -7.38 -4.45
CA ARG A 127 40.66 -8.76 -4.82
C ARG A 127 40.21 -9.71 -3.70
N ILE A 128 39.18 -10.48 -3.95
CA ILE A 128 38.62 -11.44 -2.98
C ILE A 128 38.39 -12.82 -3.60
N ALA A 129 38.40 -13.85 -2.76
CA ALA A 129 38.06 -15.20 -3.17
C ALA A 129 36.53 -15.36 -3.19
N VAL A 130 35.93 -15.51 -4.37
CA VAL A 130 34.49 -15.76 -4.55
C VAL A 130 34.29 -17.15 -5.16
N ASP A 131 33.52 -18.00 -4.50
CA ASP A 131 33.17 -19.35 -4.97
C ASP A 131 34.38 -20.21 -5.41
N GLY A 132 35.54 -19.98 -4.79
CA GLY A 132 36.77 -20.73 -5.08
C GLY A 132 37.69 -20.12 -6.14
N GLN A 133 37.39 -18.91 -6.64
CA GLN A 133 38.22 -18.19 -7.60
C GLN A 133 38.59 -16.79 -7.08
N TRP A 134 39.78 -16.30 -7.45
CA TRP A 134 40.17 -14.91 -7.19
C TRP A 134 39.50 -13.97 -8.19
N LEU A 135 38.63 -13.09 -7.71
CA LEU A 135 37.97 -12.06 -8.52
C LEU A 135 38.23 -10.68 -7.92
N TYR A 136 38.22 -9.65 -8.75
CA TYR A 136 38.10 -8.27 -8.28
C TYR A 136 36.62 -7.96 -8.15
N VAL A 137 36.14 -7.57 -6.98
CA VAL A 137 34.73 -7.27 -6.69
C VAL A 137 34.58 -5.83 -6.22
N TYR A 138 33.55 -5.14 -6.69
CA TYR A 138 33.28 -3.77 -6.26
C TYR A 138 33.06 -3.72 -4.75
N ALA A 139 33.80 -2.86 -4.04
CA ALA A 139 33.88 -2.90 -2.57
C ALA A 139 32.49 -2.83 -1.89
N ASP A 140 31.60 -1.95 -2.39
CA ASP A 140 30.24 -1.80 -1.85
C ASP A 140 29.35 -3.02 -2.06
N HIS A 141 29.69 -3.89 -3.02
CA HIS A 141 28.91 -5.09 -3.35
C HIS A 141 29.30 -6.30 -2.50
N ILE A 142 30.45 -6.27 -1.81
CA ILE A 142 30.91 -7.36 -0.94
C ILE A 142 29.87 -7.65 0.16
N ARG A 143 29.15 -6.62 0.63
CA ARG A 143 28.07 -6.75 1.64
C ARG A 143 26.93 -7.67 1.22
N PHE A 144 26.72 -7.85 -0.09
CA PHE A 144 25.69 -8.76 -0.58
C PHE A 144 26.18 -10.21 -0.51
N LEU A 145 27.49 -10.45 -0.56
CA LEU A 145 28.05 -11.79 -0.53
C LEU A 145 28.06 -12.39 0.88
N THR A 146 27.93 -13.71 0.94
CA THR A 146 27.99 -14.44 2.23
C THR A 146 29.42 -14.89 2.50
N LYS A 147 29.97 -14.57 3.68
CA LYS A 147 31.30 -15.04 4.10
C LYS A 147 31.34 -16.57 4.15
N LYS A 148 32.34 -17.17 3.51
CA LYS A 148 32.53 -18.62 3.48
C LYS A 148 34.02 -18.95 3.30
N ARG A 149 34.48 -20.07 3.85
CA ARG A 149 35.86 -20.55 3.63
C ARG A 149 35.91 -21.35 2.34
N HIS A 150 36.90 -21.05 1.51
CA HIS A 150 37.14 -21.74 0.23
C HIS A 150 38.54 -22.33 0.21
N ARG A 151 38.76 -23.33 -0.64
CA ARG A 151 40.09 -23.71 -1.09
C ARG A 151 40.31 -23.06 -2.45
N VAL A 152 41.31 -22.20 -2.55
CA VAL A 152 41.73 -21.59 -3.82
C VAL A 152 43.17 -22.01 -4.02
N GLU A 153 43.48 -22.61 -5.17
CA GLU A 153 44.85 -23.09 -5.49
C GLU A 153 45.43 -24.00 -4.37
N GLY A 154 44.58 -24.83 -3.75
CA GLY A 154 44.98 -25.73 -2.67
C GLY A 154 45.09 -25.08 -1.28
N VAL A 155 45.07 -23.75 -1.18
CA VAL A 155 45.17 -23.01 0.09
C VAL A 155 43.78 -22.72 0.66
N ARG A 156 43.59 -22.95 1.97
CA ARG A 156 42.35 -22.56 2.66
C ARG A 156 42.36 -21.06 2.94
N VAL A 157 41.47 -20.32 2.29
CA VAL A 157 41.34 -18.86 2.44
C VAL A 157 39.94 -18.49 2.93
N GLN A 158 39.87 -17.38 3.67
CA GLN A 158 38.61 -16.73 3.98
C GLN A 158 38.12 -15.99 2.72
N GLY A 159 36.94 -16.35 2.24
CA GLY A 159 36.34 -15.75 1.05
C GLY A 159 34.84 -15.58 1.19
N TYR A 160 34.16 -15.61 0.05
CA TYR A 160 32.76 -15.28 -0.08
C TYR A 160 32.06 -16.19 -1.10
N THR A 161 30.76 -16.38 -0.95
CA THR A 161 29.92 -17.09 -1.92
C THR A 161 28.86 -16.15 -2.48
N ALA A 162 28.64 -16.23 -3.79
CA ALA A 162 27.59 -15.49 -4.50
C ALA A 162 26.30 -16.31 -4.67
N LYS A 163 26.14 -17.42 -3.91
CA LYS A 163 24.97 -18.30 -4.01
C LYS A 163 23.66 -17.50 -3.86
N GLY A 164 22.87 -17.46 -4.93
CA GLY A 164 21.58 -16.76 -4.97
C GLY A 164 21.66 -15.28 -5.36
N ILE A 165 22.83 -14.81 -5.80
CA ILE A 165 23.07 -13.42 -6.21
C ILE A 165 23.64 -13.43 -7.63
N GLU A 166 23.16 -12.53 -8.47
CA GLU A 166 23.65 -12.40 -9.84
C GLU A 166 25.04 -11.75 -9.86
N LEU A 167 26.02 -12.41 -10.45
CA LEU A 167 27.35 -11.87 -10.71
C LEU A 167 27.38 -11.23 -12.11
N ARG A 168 27.80 -9.95 -12.21
CA ARG A 168 27.91 -9.23 -13.48
C ARG A 168 29.36 -8.84 -13.77
N GLU A 169 29.90 -9.33 -14.87
CA GLU A 169 31.26 -8.99 -15.31
C GLU A 169 31.30 -7.56 -15.86
N VAL A 170 32.19 -6.75 -15.31
CA VAL A 170 32.56 -5.43 -15.82
C VAL A 170 33.84 -5.59 -16.62
N LYS A 171 33.77 -5.26 -17.91
CA LYS A 171 34.88 -5.35 -18.86
C LYS A 171 35.87 -4.20 -18.69
#